data_AF-A0A2K4MUB5-F1
#
_entry.id   AF-A0A2K4MUB5-F1
#
_cell.length_a   1.000
_cell.length_b   1.000
_cell.length_c   1.000
_cell.angle_alpha   90.00
_cell.angle_beta   90.00
_cell.angle_gamma   90.00
#
_symmetry.space_group_name_H-M   'P 1'
#
loop_
_entity.id
_entity.type
_entity.pdbx_description
1 polymer ?
#
loop_
_entity_poly.entity_id
_entity_poly.type
_entity_poly.pdbx_seq_one_letter_code
_entity_poly.pdbx_strand_id
1 'polypeptide(L)'
;MLELYTSEGCSSCPPADAWLSGLGAAGIGLRQLVPLAFHVDYWDGLGWRDRFANTAYSRRQRELAARAGSDLIYTPQLRLNGQDWSAGSYGNLRGQLSPGVAQASLRLALTPAGEGVDVDIEVSLQPGAPASPQLMLALYENHLQSQVAAGENAGRLLRHDAVVRVLDGPLPLSGKTVRIHRHLAFAPGQRAAFSGAAAWLEDKAGRTIQAVAAPCAAG
;
A
#
# COMPACT_ATOMS: atom_id res chain seq x y z
N MET A 1 -0.28 -7.28 5.56
CA MET A 1 -0.39 -6.10 4.68
C MET A 1 -1.44 -5.17 5.24
N LEU A 2 -1.18 -3.87 5.25
CA LEU A 2 -2.13 -2.84 5.66
C LEU A 2 -2.22 -1.81 4.54
N GLU A 3 -3.42 -1.62 4.02
CA GLU A 3 -3.72 -0.56 3.04
C GLU A 3 -4.50 0.53 3.75
N LEU A 4 -4.04 1.78 3.67
CA LEU A 4 -4.79 2.97 4.07
C LEU A 4 -5.27 3.67 2.81
N TYR A 5 -6.57 3.89 2.65
CA TYR A 5 -7.15 4.76 1.65
C TYR A 5 -7.44 6.12 2.29
N THR A 6 -6.77 7.16 1.79
CA THR A 6 -6.70 8.50 2.41
C THR A 6 -6.78 9.60 1.35
N SER A 7 -6.89 10.85 1.78
CA SER A 7 -6.76 12.03 0.91
C SER A 7 -6.43 13.27 1.73
N GLU A 8 -5.60 14.16 1.20
CA GLU A 8 -5.36 15.47 1.79
C GLU A 8 -6.63 16.35 1.82
N GLY A 9 -7.59 16.10 0.94
CA GLY A 9 -8.89 16.80 0.92
C GLY A 9 -9.87 16.34 2.00
N CYS A 10 -9.60 15.23 2.67
CA CYS A 10 -10.44 14.61 3.70
C CYS A 10 -10.00 15.08 5.11
N SER A 11 -10.84 15.84 5.82
CA SER A 11 -10.49 16.36 7.15
C SER A 11 -10.32 15.29 8.25
N SER A 12 -10.96 14.13 8.09
CA SER A 12 -10.88 13.01 9.04
C SER A 12 -9.68 12.09 8.81
N CYS A 13 -8.93 12.29 7.72
CA CYS A 13 -7.81 11.44 7.31
C CYS A 13 -6.49 11.67 8.08
N PRO A 14 -6.08 12.91 8.45
CA PRO A 14 -4.79 13.16 9.09
C PRO A 14 -4.48 12.30 10.34
N PRO A 15 -5.43 11.96 11.22
CA PRO A 15 -5.18 11.03 12.32
C PRO A 15 -4.77 9.62 11.85
N ALA A 16 -5.34 9.12 10.76
CA ALA A 16 -5.01 7.81 10.20
C ALA A 16 -3.62 7.83 9.53
N ASP A 17 -3.30 8.90 8.79
CA ASP A 17 -1.97 9.09 8.17
C ASP A 17 -0.88 9.17 9.24
N ALA A 18 -1.12 9.94 10.31
CA ALA A 18 -0.20 10.06 11.43
C ALA A 18 -0.02 8.72 12.17
N TRP A 19 -1.10 7.97 12.37
CA TRP A 19 -1.04 6.64 12.98
C TRP A 19 -0.23 5.66 12.13
N LEU A 20 -0.44 5.62 10.82
CA LEU A 20 0.33 4.79 9.90
C LEU A 20 1.82 5.15 9.91
N SER A 21 2.13 6.46 9.89
CA SER A 21 3.50 6.99 9.98
C SER A 21 4.19 6.60 11.29
N GLY A 22 3.43 6.48 12.38
CA GLY A 22 3.92 6.11 13.70
C GLY A 22 4.25 4.63 13.90
N LEU A 23 3.89 3.73 12.96
CA LEU A 23 4.03 2.29 13.13
C LEU A 23 5.49 1.85 13.39
N GLY A 24 6.45 2.44 12.67
CA GLY A 24 7.87 2.14 12.85
C GLY A 24 8.39 2.54 14.22
N ALA A 25 8.04 3.75 14.69
CA ALA A 25 8.37 4.22 16.03
C ALA A 25 7.69 3.39 17.13
N ALA A 26 6.52 2.83 16.84
CA ALA A 26 5.82 1.88 17.70
C ALA A 26 6.41 0.46 17.63
N GLY A 27 7.57 0.24 16.98
CA GLY A 27 8.25 -1.05 16.92
C GLY A 27 7.58 -2.09 16.01
N ILE A 28 6.72 -1.65 15.08
CA ILE A 28 6.15 -2.52 14.04
C ILE A 28 6.97 -2.33 12.77
N GLY A 29 7.91 -3.24 12.52
CA GLY A 29 8.78 -3.18 11.34
C GLY A 29 8.15 -3.78 10.08
N LEU A 30 8.76 -3.51 8.92
CA LEU A 30 8.31 -4.02 7.61
C LEU A 30 8.27 -5.55 7.50
N ARG A 31 9.00 -6.27 8.37
CA ARG A 31 8.94 -7.73 8.46
C ARG A 31 7.65 -8.24 9.10
N GLN A 32 7.01 -7.43 9.93
CA GLN A 32 5.75 -7.78 10.62
C GLN A 32 4.54 -7.27 9.86
N LEU A 33 4.66 -6.08 9.26
CA LEU A 33 3.58 -5.46 8.51
C LEU A 33 4.14 -4.59 7.39
N VAL A 34 3.61 -4.77 6.19
CA VAL A 34 3.82 -3.86 5.06
C VAL A 34 2.66 -2.85 5.04
N PRO A 35 2.88 -1.58 5.42
CA PRO A 35 1.89 -0.51 5.26
C PRO A 35 2.02 0.14 3.88
N LEU A 36 0.89 0.55 3.29
CA LEU A 36 0.82 1.41 2.11
C LEU A 36 -0.34 2.39 2.24
N ALA A 37 -0.11 3.65 1.86
CA ALA A 37 -1.11 4.71 1.81
C ALA A 37 -1.48 5.03 0.34
N PHE A 38 -2.72 4.76 -0.01
CA PHE A 38 -3.34 4.98 -1.31
C PHE A 38 -4.17 6.26 -1.27
N HIS A 39 -3.66 7.32 -1.90
CA HIS A 39 -4.35 8.60 -1.97
C HIS A 39 -5.45 8.57 -3.04
N VAL A 40 -6.71 8.71 -2.65
CA VAL A 40 -7.85 8.62 -3.55
C VAL A 40 -8.21 9.99 -4.12
N ASP A 41 -8.69 10.01 -5.36
CA ASP A 41 -8.93 11.24 -6.14
C ASP A 41 -10.33 11.84 -5.98
N TYR A 42 -11.28 11.13 -5.37
CA TYR A 42 -12.67 11.60 -5.30
C TYR A 42 -12.89 12.79 -4.33
N TRP A 43 -11.84 13.25 -3.64
CA TRP A 43 -11.83 14.49 -2.87
C TRP A 43 -11.27 15.70 -3.63
N ASP A 44 -10.57 15.49 -4.76
CA ASP A 44 -9.82 16.55 -5.45
C ASP A 44 -10.70 17.69 -6.01
N GLY A 45 -12.00 17.39 -6.21
CA GLY A 45 -12.99 18.37 -6.67
C GLY A 45 -13.49 19.33 -5.58
N LEU A 46 -13.05 19.17 -4.32
CA LEU A 46 -13.61 19.89 -3.16
C LEU A 46 -12.74 21.07 -2.69
N GLY A 47 -11.85 21.55 -3.55
CA GLY A 47 -11.09 22.80 -3.37
C GLY A 47 -9.60 22.62 -3.12
N TRP A 48 -9.14 21.41 -2.79
CA TRP A 48 -7.72 21.06 -2.75
C TRP A 48 -7.49 19.80 -3.57
N ARG A 49 -6.53 19.85 -4.48
CA ARG A 49 -6.10 18.70 -5.25
C ARG A 49 -4.91 18.05 -4.58
N ASP A 50 -5.11 16.82 -4.11
CA ASP A 50 -4.05 16.01 -3.51
C ASP A 50 -3.06 15.59 -4.60
N ARG A 51 -1.79 15.98 -4.44
CA ARG A 51 -0.74 15.70 -5.44
C ARG A 51 -0.32 14.23 -5.50
N PHE A 52 -0.72 13.43 -4.52
CA PHE A 52 -0.46 11.99 -4.47
C PHE A 52 -1.67 11.18 -4.93
N ALA A 53 -2.83 11.83 -5.10
CA ALA A 53 -4.04 11.15 -5.49
C ALA A 53 -3.96 10.56 -6.91
N ASN A 54 -4.56 9.39 -7.08
CA ASN A 54 -4.62 8.71 -8.38
C ASN A 54 -5.93 7.94 -8.55
N THR A 55 -6.57 8.08 -9.70
CA THR A 55 -7.80 7.36 -10.05
C THR A 55 -7.65 5.84 -9.97
N ALA A 56 -6.44 5.31 -10.22
CA ALA A 56 -6.15 3.89 -10.07
C ALA A 56 -6.33 3.41 -8.62
N TYR A 57 -6.08 4.27 -7.63
CA TYR A 57 -6.19 3.94 -6.21
C TYR A 57 -7.66 3.96 -5.77
N SER A 58 -8.43 4.96 -6.23
CA SER A 58 -9.89 4.97 -6.07
C SER A 58 -10.55 3.76 -6.74
N ARG A 59 -10.07 3.36 -7.93
CA ARG A 59 -10.55 2.16 -8.62
C ARG A 59 -10.24 0.90 -7.81
N ARG A 60 -9.00 0.74 -7.31
CA ARG A 60 -8.63 -0.38 -6.45
C ARG A 60 -9.54 -0.47 -5.22
N GLN A 61 -9.81 0.64 -4.55
CA GLN A 61 -10.72 0.67 -3.40
C GLN A 61 -12.12 0.15 -3.75
N ARG A 62 -12.70 0.64 -4.85
CA ARG A 62 -14.02 0.20 -5.34
C ARG A 62 -14.03 -1.27 -5.71
N GLU A 63 -12.99 -1.76 -6.39
CA GLU A 63 -12.88 -3.18 -6.74
C GLU A 63 -12.82 -4.07 -5.50
N LEU A 64 -12.08 -3.66 -4.47
CA LEU A 64 -12.00 -4.40 -3.21
C LEU A 64 -13.32 -4.37 -2.43
N ALA A 65 -14.04 -3.24 -2.43
CA ALA A 65 -15.37 -3.15 -1.85
C ALA A 65 -16.35 -4.10 -2.57
N ALA A 66 -16.38 -4.05 -3.91
CA ALA A 66 -17.24 -4.89 -4.73
C ALA A 66 -16.96 -6.39 -4.52
N ARG A 67 -15.68 -6.79 -4.45
CA ARG A 67 -15.26 -8.17 -4.13
C ARG A 67 -15.69 -8.62 -2.73
N ALA A 68 -15.85 -7.68 -1.80
CA ALA A 68 -16.38 -7.92 -0.46
C ALA A 68 -17.92 -7.84 -0.39
N GLY A 69 -18.61 -7.64 -1.51
CA GLY A 69 -20.07 -7.52 -1.57
C GLY A 69 -20.60 -6.18 -1.06
N SER A 70 -19.79 -5.11 -1.10
CA SER A 70 -20.15 -3.77 -0.66
C SER A 70 -19.93 -2.75 -1.78
N ASP A 71 -20.81 -1.78 -1.92
CA ASP A 71 -20.60 -0.60 -2.78
C ASP A 71 -20.06 0.60 -1.99
N LEU A 72 -19.90 0.46 -0.67
CA LEU A 72 -19.45 1.53 0.21
C LEU A 72 -17.91 1.62 0.21
N ILE A 73 -17.43 2.76 -0.28
CA ILE A 73 -16.06 3.24 -0.06
C ILE A 73 -16.10 4.51 0.80
N TYR A 74 -15.07 4.72 1.61
CA TYR A 74 -14.98 5.88 2.50
C TYR A 74 -13.51 6.18 2.82
N THR A 75 -13.25 7.34 3.41
CA THR A 75 -11.92 7.73 3.91
C THR A 75 -12.03 8.35 5.31
N PRO A 76 -11.03 8.14 6.19
CA PRO A 76 -9.97 7.14 6.03
C PRO A 76 -10.55 5.73 6.09
N GLN A 77 -10.12 4.85 5.19
CA GLN A 77 -10.44 3.43 5.25
C GLN A 77 -9.16 2.63 5.39
N LEU A 78 -9.11 1.74 6.37
CA LEU A 78 -7.99 0.83 6.53
C LEU A 78 -8.42 -0.58 6.17
N ARG A 79 -7.55 -1.29 5.47
CA ARG A 79 -7.78 -2.69 5.12
C ARG A 79 -6.60 -3.52 5.58
N LEU A 80 -6.84 -4.42 6.53
CA LEU A 80 -5.84 -5.35 7.05
C LEU A 80 -5.98 -6.69 6.33
N ASN A 81 -4.93 -7.11 5.63
CA ASN A 81 -4.90 -8.31 4.79
C ASN A 81 -6.07 -8.41 3.81
N GLY A 82 -6.46 -7.26 3.24
CA GLY A 82 -7.55 -7.22 2.28
C GLY A 82 -8.96 -7.28 2.89
N GLN A 83 -9.11 -7.06 4.19
CA GLN A 83 -10.41 -6.95 4.87
C GLN A 83 -10.55 -5.57 5.50
N ASP A 84 -11.76 -4.99 5.44
CA ASP A 84 -12.03 -3.69 6.06
C ASP A 84 -11.76 -3.74 7.57
N TRP A 85 -11.03 -2.76 8.07
CA TRP A 85 -10.54 -2.71 9.44
C TRP A 85 -10.80 -1.33 10.03
N SER A 86 -11.65 -1.28 11.05
CA SER A 86 -12.17 -0.02 11.57
C SER A 86 -11.11 0.79 12.31
N ALA A 87 -11.20 2.12 12.22
CA ALA A 87 -10.31 3.05 12.91
C ALA A 87 -10.31 2.92 14.44
N GLY A 88 -11.43 2.48 15.04
CA GLY A 88 -11.51 2.16 16.47
C GLY A 88 -10.61 1.00 16.91
N SER A 89 -10.00 0.29 15.97
CA SER A 89 -9.19 -0.91 16.22
C SER A 89 -7.68 -0.64 16.29
N TYR A 90 -7.20 0.61 16.14
CA TYR A 90 -5.77 0.96 16.11
C TYR A 90 -4.94 0.31 17.22
N GLY A 91 -5.47 0.30 18.45
CA GLY A 91 -4.79 -0.28 19.62
C GLY A 91 -4.60 -1.79 19.57
N ASN A 92 -5.37 -2.51 18.74
CA ASN A 92 -5.34 -3.98 18.65
C ASN A 92 -4.51 -4.49 17.45
N LEU A 93 -3.83 -3.63 16.69
CA LEU A 93 -3.08 -4.07 15.51
C LEU A 93 -2.15 -5.25 15.82
N ARG A 94 -1.37 -5.17 16.91
CA ARG A 94 -0.42 -6.24 17.29
C ARG A 94 -1.09 -7.60 17.51
N GLY A 95 -2.30 -7.63 18.08
CA GLY A 95 -3.06 -8.87 18.24
C GLY A 95 -3.48 -9.49 16.90
N GLN A 96 -3.67 -8.65 15.89
CA GLN A 96 -4.03 -9.05 14.53
C GLN A 96 -2.82 -9.46 13.66
N LEU A 97 -1.58 -9.17 14.09
CA LEU A 97 -0.35 -9.55 13.37
C LEU A 97 0.10 -11.00 13.64
N SER A 98 -0.76 -11.83 14.23
CA SER A 98 -0.43 -13.22 14.55
C SER A 98 -0.04 -14.00 13.29
N PRO A 99 1.08 -14.76 13.30
CA PRO A 99 1.51 -15.52 12.13
C PRO A 99 0.49 -16.63 11.84
N GLY A 100 -0.17 -16.53 10.68
CA GLY A 100 -0.99 -17.61 10.14
C GLY A 100 -0.15 -18.72 9.51
N VAL A 101 -0.81 -19.76 8.99
CA VAL A 101 -0.14 -20.79 8.19
C VAL A 101 0.31 -20.17 6.87
N ALA A 102 1.62 -20.25 6.57
CA ALA A 102 2.18 -19.67 5.35
C ALA A 102 1.63 -20.40 4.11
N GLN A 103 0.76 -19.74 3.36
CA GLN A 103 0.21 -20.23 2.09
C GLN A 103 1.11 -19.93 0.89
N ALA A 104 2.07 -19.01 1.04
CA ALA A 104 3.06 -18.69 0.03
C ALA A 104 4.33 -18.10 0.68
N SER A 105 5.47 -18.27 0.01
CA SER A 105 6.67 -17.50 0.25
C SER A 105 6.89 -16.50 -0.87
N LEU A 106 7.31 -15.29 -0.51
CA LEU A 106 7.62 -14.21 -1.43
C LEU A 106 9.00 -13.67 -1.06
N ARG A 107 9.89 -13.54 -2.04
CA ARG A 107 11.17 -12.85 -1.90
C ARG A 107 11.22 -11.70 -2.87
N LEU A 108 11.81 -10.60 -2.43
CA LEU A 108 11.94 -9.36 -3.16
C LEU A 108 13.39 -8.92 -3.10
N ALA A 109 13.99 -8.73 -4.27
CA ALA A 109 15.29 -8.10 -4.44
C ALA A 109 15.12 -6.83 -5.29
N LEU A 110 15.79 -5.76 -4.87
CA LEU A 110 15.71 -4.46 -5.50
C LEU A 110 17.11 -4.04 -5.96
N THR A 111 17.21 -3.61 -7.21
CA THR A 111 18.45 -3.11 -7.80
C THR A 111 18.20 -1.69 -8.33
N PRO A 112 18.92 -0.66 -7.85
CA PRO A 112 18.80 0.69 -8.38
C PRO A 112 19.02 0.73 -9.90
N ALA A 113 18.14 1.41 -10.64
CA ALA A 113 18.15 1.41 -12.10
C ALA A 113 17.77 2.79 -12.66
N GLY A 114 18.74 3.72 -12.72
CA GLY A 114 18.52 5.08 -13.24
C GLY A 114 17.44 5.84 -12.47
N GLU A 115 16.43 6.34 -13.17
CA GLU A 115 15.24 7.01 -12.62
C GLU A 115 14.19 6.02 -12.09
N GLY A 116 14.61 4.84 -11.65
CA GLY A 116 13.73 3.78 -11.20
C GLY A 116 14.47 2.68 -10.44
N VAL A 117 13.81 1.54 -10.33
CA VAL A 117 14.33 0.35 -9.64
C VAL A 117 13.91 -0.90 -10.42
N ASP A 118 14.87 -1.80 -10.57
CA ASP A 118 14.61 -3.16 -11.06
C ASP A 118 14.20 -4.03 -9.87
N VAL A 119 13.10 -4.76 -10.07
CA VAL A 119 12.42 -5.53 -9.04
C VAL A 119 12.39 -6.98 -9.45
N ASP A 120 13.12 -7.81 -8.72
CA ASP A 120 13.13 -9.26 -8.87
C ASP A 120 12.31 -9.91 -7.76
N ILE A 121 11.33 -10.71 -8.16
CA ILE A 121 10.39 -11.36 -7.25
C ILE A 121 10.44 -12.86 -7.48
N GLU A 122 10.63 -13.61 -6.39
CA GLU A 122 10.48 -15.07 -6.37
C GLU A 122 9.24 -15.42 -5.54
N VAL A 123 8.28 -16.06 -6.20
CA VAL A 123 7.05 -16.58 -5.58
C VAL A 123 7.16 -18.08 -5.46
N SER A 124 6.76 -18.66 -4.31
CA SER A 124 6.47 -20.09 -4.20
C SER A 124 5.17 -20.33 -3.45
N LEU A 125 4.20 -20.95 -4.11
CA LEU A 125 2.89 -21.29 -3.56
C LEU A 125 2.97 -22.62 -2.79
N GLN A 126 2.46 -22.62 -1.57
CA GLN A 126 2.41 -23.80 -0.71
C GLN A 126 1.11 -24.60 -0.93
N PRO A 127 1.05 -25.88 -0.53
CA PRO A 127 -0.21 -26.61 -0.48
C PRO A 127 -1.27 -25.83 0.32
N GLY A 128 -2.48 -25.71 -0.22
CA GLY A 128 -3.55 -24.92 0.39
C GLY A 128 -3.54 -23.42 0.04
N ALA A 129 -2.66 -22.98 -0.86
CA ALA A 129 -2.75 -21.65 -1.47
C ALA A 129 -4.07 -21.49 -2.26
N PRO A 130 -4.68 -20.29 -2.28
CA PRO A 130 -5.83 -19.99 -3.12
C PRO A 130 -5.57 -20.29 -4.60
N ALA A 131 -6.62 -20.63 -5.34
CA ALA A 131 -6.52 -20.85 -6.77
C ALA A 131 -6.27 -19.53 -7.51
N SER A 132 -5.23 -19.49 -8.35
CA SER A 132 -4.86 -18.34 -9.19
C SER A 132 -4.65 -17.03 -8.40
N PRO A 133 -3.71 -16.99 -7.44
CA PRO A 133 -3.36 -15.75 -6.77
C PRO A 133 -2.74 -14.76 -7.77
N GLN A 134 -2.95 -13.48 -7.51
CA GLN A 134 -2.43 -12.39 -8.31
C GLN A 134 -1.31 -11.70 -7.55
N LEU A 135 -0.26 -11.32 -8.26
CA LEU A 135 0.83 -10.52 -7.71
C LEU A 135 0.58 -9.04 -8.00
N MET A 136 0.67 -8.24 -6.96
CA MET A 136 0.69 -6.78 -7.04
C MET A 136 2.07 -6.27 -6.66
N LEU A 137 2.47 -5.15 -7.24
CA LEU A 137 3.67 -4.41 -6.88
C LEU A 137 3.34 -2.95 -6.66
N ALA A 138 4.06 -2.30 -5.75
CA ALA A 138 3.99 -0.86 -5.57
C ALA A 138 5.36 -0.26 -5.30
N LEU A 139 5.62 0.93 -5.84
CA LEU A 139 6.62 1.84 -5.28
C LEU A 139 5.92 2.78 -4.31
N TYR A 140 6.49 2.93 -3.12
CA TYR A 140 6.02 3.88 -2.12
C TYR A 140 7.13 4.84 -1.72
N GLU A 141 6.74 5.98 -1.16
CA GLU A 141 7.66 7.01 -0.68
C GLU A 141 7.27 7.49 0.72
N ASN A 142 8.29 7.71 1.54
CA ASN A 142 8.19 8.21 2.92
C ASN A 142 8.60 9.69 3.01
N HIS A 143 8.31 10.30 4.15
CA HIS A 143 8.71 11.66 4.53
C HIS A 143 8.20 12.73 3.57
N LEU A 144 7.03 12.49 2.99
CA LEU A 144 6.34 13.44 2.15
C LEU A 144 5.61 14.46 3.02
N GLN A 145 5.50 15.68 2.51
CA GLN A 145 4.80 16.76 3.19
C GLN A 145 4.07 17.64 2.19
N SER A 146 2.92 18.18 2.58
CA SER A 146 2.17 19.13 1.74
C SER A 146 1.64 20.27 2.61
N GLN A 147 1.88 21.50 2.15
CA GLN A 147 1.23 22.68 2.71
C GLN A 147 -0.12 22.84 2.03
N VAL A 148 -1.19 22.46 2.71
CA VAL A 148 -2.55 22.50 2.17
C VAL A 148 -3.05 23.94 2.18
N ALA A 149 -3.41 24.47 1.01
CA ALA A 149 -3.79 25.87 0.84
C ALA A 149 -5.30 26.12 0.83
N ALA A 150 -6.13 25.07 0.68
CA ALA A 150 -7.58 25.18 0.52
C ALA A 150 -8.30 23.89 0.98
N GLY A 151 -9.63 23.89 0.92
CA GLY A 151 -10.45 22.74 1.35
C GLY A 151 -10.49 22.56 2.87
N GLU A 152 -10.94 21.41 3.32
CA GLU A 152 -11.21 21.14 4.74
C GLU A 152 -9.94 21.17 5.62
N ASN A 153 -8.77 20.91 5.02
CA ASN A 153 -7.47 20.93 5.70
C ASN A 153 -6.67 22.22 5.44
N ALA A 154 -7.30 23.29 4.96
CA ALA A 154 -6.61 24.56 4.65
C ALA A 154 -5.74 25.07 5.81
N GLY A 155 -4.53 25.53 5.48
CA GLY A 155 -3.55 26.06 6.43
C GLY A 155 -2.71 25.00 7.14
N ARG A 156 -3.01 23.70 6.99
CA ARG A 156 -2.27 22.63 7.66
C ARG A 156 -1.06 22.19 6.84
N LEU A 157 0.02 21.85 7.55
CA LEU A 157 1.12 21.06 7.00
C LEU A 157 0.83 19.59 7.28
N LEU A 158 0.52 18.83 6.24
CA LEU A 158 0.30 17.39 6.34
C LEU A 158 1.61 16.64 6.06
N ARG A 159 1.79 15.50 6.72
CA ARG A 159 2.96 14.62 6.60
C ARG A 159 2.48 13.21 6.30
N HIS A 160 3.17 12.54 5.39
CA HIS A 160 2.76 11.25 4.85
C HIS A 160 3.95 10.30 4.74
N ASP A 161 3.70 9.05 5.09
CA ASP A 161 4.61 7.93 4.92
C ASP A 161 3.90 6.77 4.19
N ALA A 162 4.69 5.89 3.60
CA ALA A 162 4.25 4.77 2.78
C ALA A 162 3.31 5.14 1.62
N VAL A 163 3.39 6.37 1.12
CA VAL A 163 2.53 6.87 0.04
C VAL A 163 2.82 6.10 -1.24
N VAL A 164 1.82 5.42 -1.80
CA VAL A 164 1.95 4.70 -3.06
C VAL A 164 2.11 5.71 -4.19
N ARG A 165 3.23 5.61 -4.89
CA ARG A 165 3.58 6.48 -6.03
C ARG A 165 3.42 5.78 -7.37
N VAL A 166 3.60 4.46 -7.39
CA VAL A 166 3.38 3.60 -8.55
C VAL A 166 2.70 2.32 -8.09
N LEU A 167 1.71 1.86 -8.83
CA LEU A 167 1.02 0.58 -8.63
C LEU A 167 1.12 -0.22 -9.94
N ASP A 168 1.61 -1.44 -9.87
CA ASP A 168 1.68 -2.38 -11.00
C ASP A 168 0.97 -3.71 -10.64
N GLY A 169 0.40 -4.35 -11.67
CA GLY A 169 -0.47 -5.51 -11.56
C GLY A 169 -1.98 -5.18 -11.61
N PRO A 170 -2.85 -6.19 -11.39
CA PRO A 170 -2.51 -7.56 -10.99
C PRO A 170 -1.79 -8.35 -12.08
N LEU A 171 -0.67 -8.98 -11.71
CA LEU A 171 0.07 -9.90 -12.55
C LEU A 171 -0.39 -11.34 -12.28
N PRO A 172 -0.82 -12.10 -13.29
CA PRO A 172 -1.18 -13.50 -13.12
C PRO A 172 0.07 -14.33 -12.81
N LEU A 173 -0.08 -15.33 -11.95
CA LEU A 173 0.96 -16.32 -11.67
C LEU A 173 0.71 -17.61 -12.43
N SER A 174 1.72 -18.09 -13.16
CA SER A 174 1.68 -19.36 -13.88
C SER A 174 2.61 -20.38 -13.22
N GLY A 175 2.05 -21.31 -12.45
CA GLY A 175 2.78 -22.39 -11.80
C GLY A 175 3.00 -22.19 -10.30
N LYS A 176 3.63 -23.19 -9.67
CA LYS A 176 3.88 -23.21 -8.21
C LYS A 176 5.02 -22.29 -7.79
N THR A 177 6.02 -22.13 -8.66
CA THR A 177 7.19 -21.28 -8.43
C THR A 177 7.35 -20.39 -9.64
N VAL A 178 7.40 -19.08 -9.42
CA VAL A 178 7.44 -18.07 -10.48
C VAL A 178 8.52 -17.06 -10.14
N ARG A 179 9.31 -16.67 -11.14
CA ARG A 179 10.23 -15.55 -11.06
C ARG A 179 9.75 -14.44 -11.98
N ILE A 180 9.64 -13.24 -11.45
CA ILE A 180 9.16 -12.06 -12.17
C ILE A 180 10.22 -10.98 -12.03
N HIS A 181 10.58 -10.39 -13.16
CA HIS A 181 11.43 -9.22 -13.23
C HIS A 181 10.60 -8.05 -13.77
N ARG A 182 10.64 -6.90 -13.08
CA ARG A 182 9.96 -5.67 -13.47
C ARG A 182 10.87 -4.47 -13.26
N HIS A 183 10.96 -3.62 -14.28
CA HIS A 183 11.47 -2.26 -14.10
C HIS A 183 10.32 -1.34 -13.69
N LEU A 184 10.45 -0.64 -12.56
CA LEU A 184 9.50 0.37 -12.11
C LEU A 184 10.19 1.74 -12.10
N ALA A 185 9.72 2.64 -12.97
CA ALA A 185 10.17 4.04 -12.99
C ALA A 185 9.60 4.78 -11.77
N PHE A 186 10.39 5.67 -11.17
CA PHE A 186 9.91 6.55 -10.11
C PHE A 186 8.89 7.56 -10.66
N ALA A 187 7.90 7.90 -9.83
CA ALA A 187 6.98 8.98 -10.16
C ALA A 187 7.72 10.34 -10.18
N PRO A 188 7.20 11.36 -10.88
CA PRO A 188 7.81 12.69 -10.87
C PRO A 188 8.05 13.21 -9.46
N GLY A 189 9.30 13.61 -9.19
CA GLY A 189 9.73 14.15 -7.89
C GLY A 189 9.89 13.12 -6.76
N GLN A 190 9.66 11.83 -7.03
CA GLN A 190 9.89 10.77 -6.06
C GLN A 190 11.39 10.54 -5.85
N ARG A 191 11.80 10.41 -4.59
CA ARG A 191 13.20 10.29 -4.19
C ARG A 191 13.53 8.86 -3.82
N ALA A 192 14.51 8.27 -4.51
CA ALA A 192 14.98 6.90 -4.25
C ALA A 192 15.36 6.67 -2.76
N ALA A 193 16.01 7.65 -2.12
CA ALA A 193 16.45 7.57 -0.73
C ALA A 193 15.30 7.43 0.29
N PHE A 194 14.09 7.84 -0.07
CA PHE A 194 12.89 7.69 0.77
C PHE A 194 11.89 6.70 0.20
N SER A 195 12.26 6.01 -0.86
CA SER A 195 11.39 5.08 -1.55
C SER A 195 11.64 3.64 -1.13
N GLY A 196 10.59 2.83 -1.21
CA GLY A 196 10.66 1.39 -1.12
C GLY A 196 9.76 0.74 -2.16
N ALA A 197 9.94 -0.55 -2.36
CA ALA A 197 9.02 -1.36 -3.13
C ALA A 197 8.32 -2.35 -2.21
N ALA A 198 7.05 -2.59 -2.49
CA ALA A 198 6.25 -3.63 -1.87
C ALA A 198 5.74 -4.59 -2.94
N ALA A 199 5.71 -5.88 -2.62
CA ALA A 199 5.10 -6.91 -3.43
C ALA A 199 4.16 -7.72 -2.53
N TRP A 200 2.95 -8.02 -3.01
CA TRP A 200 2.02 -8.86 -2.27
C TRP A 200 1.20 -9.74 -3.20
N LEU A 201 0.82 -10.91 -2.66
CA LEU A 201 -0.09 -11.84 -3.29
C LEU A 201 -1.48 -11.61 -2.73
N GLU A 202 -2.47 -11.50 -3.61
CA GLU A 202 -3.88 -11.46 -3.25
C GLU A 202 -4.66 -12.57 -3.95
N ASP A 203 -5.69 -13.09 -3.28
CA ASP A 203 -6.66 -13.97 -3.93
C ASP A 203 -7.69 -13.17 -4.73
N LYS A 204 -8.63 -13.86 -5.38
CA LYS A 204 -9.68 -13.22 -6.19
C LYS A 204 -10.59 -12.27 -5.40
N ALA A 205 -10.69 -12.43 -4.09
CA ALA A 205 -11.44 -11.53 -3.21
C ALA A 205 -10.62 -10.32 -2.75
N GLY A 206 -9.34 -10.23 -3.16
CA GLY A 206 -8.42 -9.19 -2.71
C GLY A 206 -7.85 -9.43 -1.32
N ARG A 207 -8.00 -10.65 -0.75
CA ARG A 207 -7.39 -11.00 0.55
C ARG A 207 -5.91 -11.23 0.36
N THR A 208 -5.09 -10.60 1.20
CA THR A 208 -3.64 -10.76 1.12
C THR A 208 -3.21 -12.12 1.67
N ILE A 209 -2.41 -12.84 0.90
CA ILE A 209 -1.86 -14.16 1.22
C ILE A 209 -0.45 -14.02 1.81
N GLN A 210 0.37 -13.15 1.20
CA GLN A 210 1.73 -12.89 1.61
C GLN A 210 2.13 -11.48 1.12
N ALA A 211 2.95 -10.76 1.88
CA ALA A 211 3.45 -9.46 1.48
C ALA A 211 4.89 -9.26 1.97
N VAL A 212 5.72 -8.63 1.14
CA VAL A 212 7.08 -8.23 1.50
C VAL A 212 7.34 -6.82 1.01
N ALA A 213 8.21 -6.10 1.70
CA ALA A 213 8.68 -4.81 1.26
C ALA A 213 10.15 -4.63 1.59
N ALA A 214 10.84 -3.83 0.77
CA ALA A 214 12.23 -3.47 0.95
C ALA A 214 12.45 -2.01 0.55
N PRO A 215 13.39 -1.29 1.18
CA PRO A 215 13.78 0.05 0.76
C PRO A 215 14.55 -0.01 -0.57
N CYS A 216 14.37 0.98 -1.45
CA CYS A 216 15.06 1.06 -2.74
C CYS A 216 16.53 1.44 -2.60
N ALA A 217 16.86 2.25 -1.59
CA ALA A 217 18.23 2.53 -1.19
C ALA A 217 18.58 1.69 0.04
N ALA A 218 19.81 1.13 0.08
CA ALA A 218 20.35 0.61 1.33
C ALA A 218 20.53 1.78 2.29
N GLY A 219 19.94 1.66 3.49
CA GLY A 219 20.17 2.59 4.60
C GLY A 219 21.55 2.43 5.22
#